data_AF-A0A3D1TFZ6-F1
#
_entry.id   AF-A0A3D1TFZ6-F1
#
_cell.length_a   1.000
_cell.length_b   1.000
_cell.length_c   1.000
_cell.angle_alpha   90.00
_cell.angle_beta   90.00
_cell.angle_gamma   90.00
#
_symmetry.space_group_name_H-M   'P 1'
#
loop_
_entity.id
_entity.type
_entity.pdbx_description
1 polymer ?
#
loop_
_entity_poly.entity_id
_entity_poly.type
_entity_poly.pdbx_seq_one_letter_code
_entity_poly.pdbx_strand_id
1 'polypeptide(L)'
;MADRKILWLCILAGAGFVWASADEVSGPDLARPEAVAEEVPLAPLKQAAGDAFLVGIAMDSGYRGRAADALSVRIASTHFNAVTPENSMKPMALQPEEGRFEFGTADRLVAMAEEWGAEPIGHCLVWHSQTPRWFFRGPDGEPVDRALALQRMRTHIATVVGRYKGKIKQWDVVNEA
;
A
#
# COMPACT_ATOMS: atom_id res chain seq x y z
N MET A 1 -8.27 1.15 -26.33
CA MET A 1 -8.22 1.32 -24.88
C MET A 1 -7.27 2.48 -24.63
N ALA A 2 -7.77 3.64 -24.19
CA ALA A 2 -6.97 4.86 -24.14
C ALA A 2 -6.08 4.90 -22.89
N ASP A 3 -4.79 5.24 -23.08
CA ASP A 3 -3.84 5.50 -21.99
C ASP A 3 -4.30 6.69 -21.15
N ARG A 4 -4.73 6.43 -19.91
CA ARG A 4 -5.10 7.47 -18.95
C ARG A 4 -3.86 7.91 -18.17
N LYS A 5 -3.63 9.22 -18.07
CA LYS A 5 -2.56 9.81 -17.25
C LYS A 5 -2.99 9.83 -15.79
N ILE A 6 -2.15 9.31 -14.89
CA ILE A 6 -2.41 9.27 -13.44
C ILE A 6 -1.67 10.45 -12.78
N LEU A 7 -2.40 11.29 -12.05
CA LEU A 7 -1.83 12.26 -11.12
C LEU A 7 -1.83 11.66 -9.72
N TRP A 8 -0.64 11.60 -9.12
CA TRP A 8 -0.42 11.08 -7.76
C TRP A 8 -0.44 12.22 -6.73
N LEU A 9 -1.16 12.02 -5.63
CA LEU A 9 -1.02 12.81 -4.41
C LEU A 9 -0.92 11.84 -3.22
N CYS A 10 0.29 11.55 -2.76
CA CYS A 10 0.54 10.81 -1.52
C CYS A 10 0.53 11.78 -0.34
N ILE A 11 -0.45 11.67 0.56
CA ILE A 11 -0.37 12.27 1.90
C ILE A 11 0.03 11.16 2.87
N LEU A 12 1.33 11.10 3.18
CA LEU A 12 1.85 10.34 4.32
C LEU A 12 1.88 11.30 5.52
N ALA A 13 0.96 11.12 6.47
CA ALA A 13 1.00 11.85 7.73
C ALA A 13 2.08 11.25 8.63
N GLY A 14 3.25 11.89 8.68
CA GLY A 14 4.27 11.61 9.68
C GLY A 14 3.81 12.10 11.05
N ALA A 15 3.71 11.20 12.02
CA ALA A 15 3.45 11.56 13.42
C ALA A 15 4.72 12.16 14.05
N GLY A 16 4.87 13.48 13.98
CA GLY A 16 5.83 14.23 14.79
C GLY A 16 5.19 14.61 16.12
N PHE A 17 5.70 14.07 17.23
CA PHE A 17 5.39 14.58 18.56
C PHE A 17 6.24 15.85 18.81
N VAL A 18 5.58 17.01 18.83
CA VAL A 18 6.14 18.26 19.37
C VAL A 18 5.49 18.49 20.73
N TRP A 19 6.31 18.54 21.78
CA TRP A 19 5.88 19.02 23.09
C TRP A 19 6.00 20.54 23.09
N ALA A 20 4.86 21.23 23.09
CA ALA A 20 4.79 22.67 23.29
C ALA A 20 4.02 22.94 24.58
N SER A 21 4.57 23.79 25.45
CA SER A 21 3.93 24.24 26.68
C SER A 21 2.62 24.98 26.34
N ALA A 22 1.59 24.73 27.14
CA ALA A 22 0.29 25.36 27.02
C ALA A 22 0.38 26.84 27.40
N ASP A 23 0.55 27.70 26.41
CA ASP A 23 0.00 29.05 26.43
C ASP A 23 -1.17 29.07 25.45
N GLU A 24 -2.36 29.38 25.96
CA GLU A 24 -3.63 29.37 25.24
C GLU A 24 -3.63 30.40 24.10
N VAL A 25 -3.47 29.93 22.87
CA VAL A 25 -3.92 30.66 21.67
C VAL A 25 -5.23 30.03 21.25
N SER A 26 -6.33 30.75 21.45
CA SER A 26 -7.66 30.38 21.00
C SER A 26 -7.72 30.41 19.46
N GLY A 27 -7.45 29.25 18.85
CA GLY A 27 -7.71 29.00 17.43
C GLY A 27 -9.22 28.98 17.14
N PRO A 28 -9.63 29.12 15.85
CA PRO A 28 -11.04 29.05 15.49
C PRO A 28 -11.63 27.71 15.93
N ASP A 29 -12.84 27.79 16.47
CA ASP A 29 -13.60 26.65 16.96
C ASP A 29 -13.69 25.55 15.89
N LEU A 30 -12.97 24.45 16.12
CA LEU A 30 -12.99 23.24 15.27
C LEU A 30 -14.20 22.34 15.59
N ALA A 31 -15.19 22.83 16.35
CA ALA A 31 -16.42 22.10 16.59
C ALA A 31 -17.03 21.65 15.26
N ARG A 32 -17.22 20.34 15.13
CA ARG A 32 -17.97 19.73 14.04
C ARG A 32 -19.36 20.36 14.04
N PRO A 33 -19.77 21.09 12.99
CA PRO A 33 -21.10 21.68 12.95
C PRO A 33 -22.15 20.58 13.15
N GLU A 34 -23.16 20.87 13.97
CA GLU A 34 -24.29 19.95 14.19
C GLU A 34 -24.89 19.58 12.84
N ALA A 35 -24.92 18.27 12.56
CA ALA A 35 -25.33 17.74 11.29
C ALA A 35 -26.83 17.93 11.10
N VAL A 36 -27.20 18.88 10.25
CA VAL A 36 -28.48 18.84 9.52
C VAL A 36 -28.13 18.67 8.05
N ALA A 37 -27.67 17.47 7.69
CA ALA A 37 -27.47 17.11 6.30
C ALA A 37 -28.59 16.15 5.91
N GLU A 38 -29.44 16.55 4.96
CA GLU A 38 -30.13 15.57 4.12
C GLU A 38 -29.09 14.54 3.64
N GLU A 39 -29.39 13.25 3.77
CA GLU A 39 -28.60 12.19 3.14
C GLU A 39 -28.76 12.31 1.62
N VAL A 40 -28.04 13.25 1.02
CA VAL A 40 -27.82 13.27 -0.42
C VAL A 40 -26.99 12.02 -0.72
N PRO A 41 -27.47 11.08 -1.57
CA PRO A 41 -26.67 9.94 -1.96
C PRO A 41 -25.41 10.44 -2.66
N LEU A 42 -24.28 10.41 -1.97
CA LEU A 42 -23.01 10.88 -2.53
C LEU A 42 -22.55 9.87 -3.58
N ALA A 43 -22.23 10.37 -4.78
CA ALA A 43 -21.64 9.55 -5.82
C ALA A 43 -20.32 8.93 -5.32
N PRO A 44 -19.99 7.68 -5.69
CA PRO A 44 -18.69 7.09 -5.42
C PRO A 44 -17.51 7.97 -5.84
N LEU A 45 -16.39 7.94 -5.10
CA LEU A 45 -15.25 8.81 -5.39
C LEU A 45 -14.68 8.57 -6.79
N LYS A 46 -14.56 7.30 -7.19
CA LYS A 46 -14.17 6.91 -8.56
C LYS A 46 -15.10 7.47 -9.64
N GLN A 47 -16.39 7.64 -9.35
CA GLN A 47 -17.34 8.24 -10.29
C GLN A 47 -17.14 9.75 -10.38
N ALA A 48 -16.90 10.41 -9.25
CA ALA A 48 -16.61 11.85 -9.22
C ALA A 48 -15.31 12.19 -10.00
N ALA A 49 -14.31 11.32 -9.97
CA ALA A 49 -13.08 11.47 -10.76
C ALA A 49 -13.27 11.18 -12.26
N GLY A 50 -14.35 10.48 -12.63
CA GLY A 50 -14.66 10.11 -14.01
C GLY A 50 -13.48 9.42 -14.70
N ASP A 51 -13.10 9.97 -15.87
CA ASP A 51 -12.01 9.43 -16.69
C ASP A 51 -10.66 10.13 -16.48
N ALA A 52 -10.59 11.08 -15.56
CA ALA A 52 -9.39 11.88 -15.35
C ALA A 52 -8.24 11.05 -14.77
N PHE A 53 -8.51 10.25 -13.74
CA PHE A 53 -7.54 9.38 -13.08
C PHE A 53 -8.23 8.31 -12.23
N LEU A 54 -7.48 7.29 -11.80
CA LEU A 54 -7.94 6.31 -10.84
C LEU A 54 -7.95 6.90 -9.43
N VAL A 55 -8.92 6.49 -8.62
CA VAL A 55 -9.00 6.81 -7.20
C VAL A 55 -8.61 5.56 -6.42
N GLY A 56 -7.49 5.66 -5.71
CA GLY A 56 -6.86 4.54 -5.01
C GLY A 56 -7.13 4.52 -3.50
N ILE A 57 -7.03 3.33 -2.92
CA ILE A 57 -6.99 3.10 -1.47
C ILE A 57 -5.85 2.15 -1.11
N ALA A 58 -5.16 2.43 0.00
CA ALA A 58 -4.23 1.49 0.61
C ALA A 58 -4.97 0.61 1.62
N MET A 59 -4.88 -0.70 1.49
CA MET A 59 -5.44 -1.67 2.44
C MET A 59 -4.77 -3.03 2.29
N ASP A 60 -4.92 -3.92 3.27
CA ASP A 60 -4.61 -5.34 3.12
C ASP A 60 -5.90 -6.18 3.15
N SER A 61 -5.89 -7.37 2.52
CA SER A 61 -7.03 -8.31 2.60
C SER A 61 -7.22 -8.89 4.02
N GLY A 62 -6.27 -8.61 4.90
CA GLY A 62 -6.25 -9.00 6.30
C GLY A 62 -4.89 -8.74 6.93
N TYR A 63 -4.87 -8.55 8.25
CA TYR A 63 -3.67 -8.29 9.02
C TYR A 63 -3.55 -9.26 10.20
N ARG A 64 -2.37 -9.89 10.37
CA ARG A 64 -2.08 -10.85 11.46
C ARG A 64 -3.17 -11.91 11.66
N GLY A 65 -3.62 -12.53 10.56
CA GLY A 65 -4.61 -13.60 10.59
C GLY A 65 -6.07 -13.16 10.70
N ARG A 66 -6.36 -11.85 10.75
CA ARG A 66 -7.72 -11.30 10.71
C ARG A 66 -8.03 -10.81 9.31
N ALA A 67 -9.13 -11.28 8.72
CA ALA A 67 -9.61 -10.75 7.45
C ALA A 67 -10.02 -9.28 7.60
N ALA A 68 -9.96 -8.53 6.50
CA ALA A 68 -10.57 -7.20 6.43
C ALA A 68 -12.07 -7.29 6.77
N ASP A 69 -12.58 -6.33 7.53
CA ASP A 69 -13.99 -6.32 7.91
C ASP A 69 -14.89 -5.96 6.72
N ALA A 70 -16.15 -6.40 6.78
CA ALA A 70 -17.09 -6.22 5.69
C ALA A 70 -17.41 -4.75 5.38
N LEU A 71 -17.32 -3.84 6.35
CA LEU A 71 -17.57 -2.42 6.11
C LEU A 71 -16.41 -1.81 5.31
N SER A 72 -15.16 -2.08 5.71
CA SER A 72 -13.97 -1.64 4.97
C SER A 72 -13.97 -2.17 3.54
N VAL A 73 -14.30 -3.45 3.34
CA VAL A 73 -14.42 -4.05 2.00
C VAL A 73 -15.51 -3.37 1.16
N ARG A 74 -16.69 -3.09 1.75
CA ARG A 74 -17.77 -2.38 1.04
C ARG A 74 -17.37 -0.96 0.67
N ILE A 75 -16.72 -0.22 1.58
CA ILE A 75 -16.25 1.13 1.30
C ILE A 75 -15.21 1.09 0.16
N ALA A 76 -14.24 0.18 0.25
CA ALA A 76 -13.19 0.02 -0.75
C ALA A 76 -13.77 -0.26 -2.15
N SER A 77 -14.61 -1.29 -2.28
CA SER A 77 -15.19 -1.68 -3.57
C SER A 77 -16.17 -0.65 -4.14
N THR A 78 -16.84 0.11 -3.27
CA THR A 78 -17.77 1.18 -3.69
C THR A 78 -17.01 2.37 -4.24
N HIS A 79 -16.04 2.91 -3.49
CA HIS A 79 -15.49 4.24 -3.79
C HIS A 79 -14.24 4.20 -4.68
N PHE A 80 -13.52 3.09 -4.77
CA PHE A 80 -12.19 3.05 -5.36
C PHE A 80 -12.09 2.11 -6.57
N ASN A 81 -11.15 2.40 -7.46
CA ASN A 81 -10.81 1.60 -8.65
C ASN A 81 -9.30 1.40 -8.84
N ALA A 82 -8.52 1.69 -7.81
CA ALA A 82 -7.14 1.22 -7.65
C ALA A 82 -6.93 0.78 -6.19
N VAL A 83 -6.10 -0.23 -5.97
CA VAL A 83 -5.82 -0.76 -4.63
C VAL A 83 -4.33 -1.02 -4.46
N THR A 84 -3.77 -0.49 -3.38
CA THR A 84 -2.38 -0.72 -3.00
C THR A 84 -2.33 -1.58 -1.72
N PRO A 85 -1.62 -2.71 -1.70
CA PRO A 85 -1.38 -3.47 -0.48
C PRO A 85 -0.62 -2.62 0.53
N GLU A 86 -1.23 -2.35 1.69
CA GLU A 86 -0.66 -1.46 2.70
C GLU A 86 0.66 -2.02 3.25
N ASN A 87 0.71 -3.33 3.52
CA ASN A 87 1.92 -3.99 4.03
C ASN A 87 2.21 -5.35 3.39
N SER A 88 1.19 -6.04 2.86
CA SER A 88 1.34 -7.44 2.43
C SER A 88 2.25 -7.67 1.22
N MET A 89 2.62 -6.62 0.47
CA MET A 89 3.61 -6.69 -0.61
C MET A 89 4.98 -6.07 -0.29
N LYS A 90 5.22 -5.63 0.95
CA LYS A 90 6.53 -5.15 1.36
C LYS A 90 7.51 -6.32 1.49
N PRO A 91 8.84 -6.13 1.32
CA PRO A 91 9.80 -7.24 1.30
C PRO A 91 9.78 -8.10 2.55
N MET A 92 9.59 -7.51 3.73
CA MET A 92 9.47 -8.22 5.01
C MET A 92 8.23 -9.13 5.09
N ALA A 93 7.12 -8.74 4.44
CA ALA A 93 5.92 -9.56 4.40
C ALA A 93 6.05 -10.68 3.36
N LEU A 94 6.56 -10.36 2.17
CA LEU A 94 6.66 -11.32 1.07
C LEU A 94 7.78 -12.34 1.23
N GLN A 95 8.88 -11.99 1.90
CA GLN A 95 10.04 -12.86 2.03
C GLN A 95 10.67 -12.76 3.42
N PRO A 96 9.98 -13.25 4.48
CA PRO A 96 10.45 -13.12 5.85
C PRO A 96 11.80 -13.80 6.10
N GLU A 97 12.13 -14.84 5.34
CA GLU A 97 13.39 -15.58 5.37
C GLU A 97 13.96 -15.78 3.97
N GLU A 98 15.28 -15.95 3.84
CA GLU A 98 15.93 -16.14 2.54
C GLU A 98 15.34 -17.37 1.82
N GLY A 99 14.88 -17.18 0.59
CA GLY A 99 14.23 -18.22 -0.22
C GLY A 99 12.80 -18.62 0.19
N ARG A 100 12.28 -18.20 1.35
CA ARG A 100 10.92 -18.51 1.79
C ARG A 100 9.99 -17.33 1.49
N PHE A 101 9.05 -17.53 0.57
CA PHE A 101 8.08 -16.51 0.18
C PHE A 101 6.68 -16.79 0.73
N GLU A 102 6.00 -15.73 1.15
CA GLU A 102 4.65 -15.75 1.71
C GLU A 102 3.74 -14.82 0.91
N PHE A 103 2.90 -15.38 0.03
CA PHE A 103 2.06 -14.60 -0.88
C PHE A 103 0.58 -14.54 -0.50
N GLY A 104 0.13 -15.30 0.50
CA GLY A 104 -1.30 -15.56 0.72
C GLY A 104 -2.18 -14.32 0.97
N THR A 105 -1.66 -13.29 1.65
CA THR A 105 -2.41 -12.03 1.85
C THR A 105 -2.37 -11.14 0.60
N ALA A 106 -1.21 -11.00 -0.03
CA ALA A 106 -1.05 -10.23 -1.25
C ALA A 106 -1.90 -10.81 -2.41
N ASP A 107 -1.90 -12.13 -2.58
CA ASP A 107 -2.71 -12.82 -3.59
C ASP A 107 -4.20 -12.59 -3.41
N ARG A 108 -4.70 -12.65 -2.16
CA ARG A 108 -6.11 -12.40 -1.86
C ARG A 108 -6.50 -10.97 -2.20
N LEU A 109 -5.65 -9.99 -1.91
CA LEU A 109 -5.91 -8.60 -2.25
C LEU A 109 -5.93 -8.39 -3.78
N VAL A 110 -4.98 -8.99 -4.51
CA VAL A 110 -4.95 -8.91 -5.98
C VAL A 110 -6.21 -9.53 -6.58
N ALA A 111 -6.65 -10.69 -6.09
CA ALA A 111 -7.88 -11.33 -6.55
C ALA A 111 -9.11 -10.45 -6.25
N MET A 112 -9.20 -9.88 -5.05
CA MET A 112 -10.27 -8.94 -4.69
C MET A 112 -10.29 -7.71 -5.61
N ALA A 113 -9.13 -7.14 -5.94
CA ALA A 113 -9.02 -6.02 -6.86
C ALA A 113 -9.52 -6.39 -8.27
N GLU A 114 -9.12 -7.56 -8.78
CA GLU A 114 -9.60 -8.10 -10.07
C GLU A 114 -11.13 -8.27 -10.07
N GLU A 115 -11.71 -8.81 -9.00
CA GLU A 115 -13.17 -8.98 -8.84
C GLU A 115 -13.93 -7.65 -8.82
N TRP A 116 -13.35 -6.59 -8.24
CA TRP A 116 -13.97 -5.27 -8.18
C TRP A 116 -13.78 -4.44 -9.44
N GLY A 117 -13.00 -4.93 -10.42
CA GLY A 117 -12.54 -4.14 -11.56
C GLY A 117 -11.62 -2.99 -11.15
N ALA A 118 -10.88 -3.14 -10.05
CA ALA A 118 -9.88 -2.20 -9.59
C ALA A 118 -8.47 -2.63 -10.07
N GLU A 119 -7.59 -1.66 -10.35
CA GLU A 119 -6.20 -1.95 -10.72
C GLU A 119 -5.35 -2.14 -9.45
N PRO A 120 -4.72 -3.31 -9.26
CA PRO A 120 -3.78 -3.52 -8.16
C PRO A 120 -2.43 -2.82 -8.46
N ILE A 121 -1.92 -2.08 -7.47
CA ILE A 121 -0.62 -1.39 -7.55
C ILE A 121 0.34 -2.07 -6.58
N GLY A 122 1.47 -2.56 -7.08
CA GLY A 122 2.46 -3.25 -6.26
C GLY A 122 3.31 -2.26 -5.45
N HIS A 123 3.30 -2.41 -4.12
CA HIS A 123 4.04 -1.55 -3.19
C HIS A 123 4.70 -2.39 -2.09
N CYS A 124 6.03 -2.48 -2.01
CA CYS A 124 7.06 -2.02 -2.94
C CYS A 124 8.18 -3.09 -2.99
N LEU A 125 9.05 -3.04 -4.01
CA LEU A 125 10.06 -4.10 -4.20
C LEU A 125 11.38 -3.86 -3.45
N VAL A 126 11.78 -2.59 -3.29
CA VAL A 126 13.02 -2.21 -2.61
C VAL A 126 12.74 -1.03 -1.70
N TRP A 127 12.96 -1.21 -0.39
CA TRP A 127 12.80 -0.15 0.61
C TRP A 127 13.64 -0.43 1.87
N HIS A 128 14.17 0.62 2.50
CA HIS A 128 15.05 0.47 3.66
C HIS A 128 14.32 0.09 4.97
N SER A 129 13.06 0.51 5.13
CA SER A 129 12.33 0.41 6.42
C SER A 129 11.77 -0.98 6.71
N GLN A 130 11.16 -1.63 5.71
CA GLN A 130 10.48 -2.93 5.86
C GLN A 130 11.11 -4.02 4.99
N THR A 131 12.43 -4.13 5.05
CA THR A 131 13.21 -5.23 4.46
C THR A 131 13.84 -6.07 5.58
N PRO A 132 13.74 -7.41 5.50
CA PRO A 132 14.20 -8.28 6.58
C PRO A 132 15.73 -8.24 6.73
N ARG A 133 16.21 -8.40 7.96
CA ARG A 133 17.66 -8.27 8.28
C ARG A 133 18.53 -9.25 7.49
N TRP A 134 18.03 -10.45 7.21
CA TRP A 134 18.77 -11.47 6.46
C TRP A 134 19.18 -10.97 5.07
N PHE A 135 18.46 -10.01 4.49
CA PHE A 135 18.77 -9.47 3.17
C PHE A 135 20.18 -8.87 3.11
N PHE A 136 20.59 -8.22 4.20
CA PHE A 136 21.84 -7.46 4.29
C PHE A 136 22.88 -8.12 5.19
N ARG A 137 22.57 -9.24 5.86
CA ARG A 137 23.45 -9.90 6.81
C ARG A 137 23.69 -11.37 6.48
N GLY A 138 24.89 -11.85 6.79
CA GLY A 138 25.29 -13.25 6.73
C GLY A 138 24.85 -14.04 7.96
N PRO A 139 25.10 -15.36 8.00
CA PRO A 139 24.82 -16.21 9.17
C PRO A 139 25.61 -15.82 10.43
N ASP A 140 26.77 -15.20 10.25
CA ASP A 140 27.61 -14.60 11.29
C ASP A 140 27.06 -13.27 11.82
N GLY A 141 26.01 -12.74 11.19
CA GLY A 141 25.42 -11.45 11.51
C GLY A 141 26.16 -10.27 10.88
N GLU A 142 27.26 -10.47 10.16
CA GLU A 142 28.01 -9.39 9.52
C GLU A 142 27.35 -8.94 8.21
N PRO A 143 27.56 -7.68 7.76
CA PRO A 143 27.07 -7.22 6.47
C PRO A 143 27.58 -8.10 5.34
N VAL A 144 26.69 -8.48 4.43
CA VAL A 144 27.10 -9.18 3.21
C VAL A 144 27.79 -8.25 2.23
N ASP A 145 28.60 -8.82 1.35
CA ASP A 145 29.20 -8.04 0.27
C ASP A 145 28.15 -7.53 -0.74
N ARG A 146 28.60 -6.58 -1.58
CA ARG A 146 27.75 -5.97 -2.61
C ARG A 146 27.20 -6.99 -3.60
N ALA A 147 27.98 -8.03 -3.94
CA ALA A 147 27.57 -9.00 -4.95
C ALA A 147 26.39 -9.84 -4.46
N LEU A 148 26.47 -10.32 -3.22
CA LEU A 148 25.41 -11.09 -2.57
C LEU A 148 24.16 -10.24 -2.32
N ALA A 149 24.31 -8.99 -1.85
CA ALA A 149 23.17 -8.08 -1.68
C ALA A 149 22.42 -7.85 -3.00
N LEU A 150 23.15 -7.62 -4.11
CA LEU A 150 22.55 -7.45 -5.43
C LEU A 150 21.90 -8.73 -5.96
N GLN A 151 22.50 -9.89 -5.70
CA GLN A 151 21.92 -11.18 -6.06
C GLN A 151 20.59 -11.39 -5.34
N ARG A 152 20.54 -11.18 -4.02
CA ARG A 152 19.31 -11.27 -3.21
C ARG A 152 18.22 -10.33 -3.71
N MET A 153 18.59 -9.07 -4.01
CA MET A 153 17.68 -8.08 -4.58
C MET A 153 17.08 -8.54 -5.92
N ARG A 154 17.92 -9.03 -6.83
CA ARG A 154 17.47 -9.53 -8.14
C ARG A 154 16.55 -10.74 -7.98
N THR A 155 16.89 -11.69 -7.11
CA THR A 155 16.05 -12.86 -6.84
C THR A 155 14.70 -12.47 -6.26
N HIS A 156 14.67 -11.52 -5.31
CA HIS A 156 13.43 -11.01 -4.73
C HIS A 156 12.54 -10.38 -5.80
N ILE A 157 13.08 -9.40 -6.55
CA ILE A 157 12.36 -8.69 -7.61
C ILE A 157 11.83 -9.67 -8.67
N ALA A 158 12.68 -10.58 -9.16
CA ALA A 158 12.30 -11.52 -10.21
C ALA A 158 11.19 -12.48 -9.74
N THR A 159 11.27 -12.97 -8.51
CA THR A 159 10.25 -13.87 -7.94
C THR A 159 8.91 -13.16 -7.77
N VAL A 160 8.92 -11.97 -7.16
CA VAL A 160 7.70 -11.21 -6.86
C VAL A 160 7.02 -10.70 -8.13
N VAL A 161 7.76 -10.00 -9.00
CA VAL A 161 7.21 -9.48 -10.26
C VAL A 161 6.82 -10.63 -11.21
N GLY A 162 7.60 -11.72 -11.20
CA GLY A 162 7.30 -12.93 -11.97
C GLY A 162 5.96 -13.56 -11.57
N ARG A 163 5.66 -13.65 -10.28
CA ARG A 163 4.38 -14.16 -9.77
C ARG A 163 3.19 -13.33 -10.24
N TYR A 164 3.31 -12.01 -10.21
CA TYR A 164 2.21 -11.09 -10.54
C TYR A 164 2.22 -10.62 -12.00
N LYS A 165 2.99 -11.29 -12.86
CA LYS A 165 3.05 -10.98 -14.29
C LYS A 165 1.65 -11.04 -14.92
N GLY A 166 1.26 -9.95 -15.58
CA GLY A 166 -0.04 -9.81 -16.23
C GLY A 166 -1.19 -9.39 -15.30
N LYS A 167 -0.98 -9.40 -13.98
CA LYS A 167 -1.97 -8.98 -12.97
C LYS A 167 -1.71 -7.58 -12.44
N ILE A 168 -0.46 -7.29 -12.10
CA ILE A 168 -0.03 -5.97 -11.62
C ILE A 168 0.77 -5.28 -12.71
N LYS A 169 0.26 -4.14 -13.19
CA LYS A 169 0.92 -3.36 -14.25
C LYS A 169 1.81 -2.24 -13.72
N GLN A 170 1.61 -1.83 -12.46
CA GLN A 170 2.30 -0.70 -11.85
C GLN A 170 2.98 -1.14 -10.55
N TRP A 171 4.23 -0.71 -10.37
CA TRP A 171 5.05 -1.06 -9.23
C TRP A 171 5.82 0.15 -8.72
N ASP A 172 5.81 0.32 -7.40
CA ASP A 172 6.83 1.07 -6.70
C ASP A 172 8.07 0.18 -6.59
N VAL A 173 8.94 0.29 -7.60
CA VAL A 173 10.15 -0.56 -7.69
C VAL A 173 11.13 -0.19 -6.58
N VAL A 174 11.35 1.10 -6.35
CA VAL A 174 12.22 1.62 -5.30
C VAL A 174 11.43 2.69 -4.54
N ASN A 175 11.31 2.52 -3.23
CA ASN A 175 10.70 3.50 -2.35
C ASN A 175 11.78 4.18 -1.49
N GLU A 176 11.75 5.51 -1.42
CA GLU A 176 12.55 6.33 -0.48
C GLU A 176 14.05 5.95 -0.42
N ALA A 177 14.73 6.11 -1.56
CA ALA A 177 16.17 5.86 -1.71
C ALA A 177 17.03 7.09 -1.39
#